data_AF-A0A3S3RLQ3-F1
#
_entry.id   AF-A0A3S3RLQ3-F1
#
_cell.length_a   1.000
_cell.length_b   1.000
_cell.length_c   1.000
_cell.angle_alpha   90.00
_cell.angle_beta   90.00
_cell.angle_gamma   90.00
#
_symmetry.space_group_name_H-M   'P 1'
#
loop_
_entity.id
_entity.type
_entity.pdbx_description
1 polymer ?
#
loop_
_entity_poly.entity_id
_entity_poly.type
_entity_poly.pdbx_seq_one_letter_code
_entity_poly.pdbx_strand_id
1 'polypeptide(L)'
;MAALAIAFSLSPSYAAQHRLPSGYKWGRCLLVVHGETRISGKCSYQIEQGGDFNIQGPKQVFAGIDYPDTHSGAGEMSKDYWAVVYKDGDSWAGYANGDIRETHGEVGDWGELRCEGACYIGRDVKVCLWR
;
A
#
# COMPACT_ATOMS: atom_id res chain seq x y z
N MET A 1 54.41 9.29 31.00
CA MET A 1 53.18 8.49 31.00
C MET A 1 52.38 8.85 29.76
N ALA A 2 52.23 7.93 28.81
CA ALA A 2 51.49 8.14 27.57
C ALA A 2 50.03 7.71 27.78
N ALA A 3 49.09 8.65 27.65
CA ALA A 3 47.67 8.34 27.71
C ALA A 3 47.22 7.83 26.33
N LEU A 4 46.85 6.55 26.24
CA LEU A 4 46.15 6.01 25.07
C LEU A 4 44.73 6.57 25.03
N ALA A 5 44.43 7.39 24.04
CA ALA A 5 43.06 7.76 23.72
C ALA A 5 42.40 6.58 22.98
N ILE A 6 41.50 5.86 23.67
CA ILE A 6 40.65 4.84 23.07
C ILE A 6 39.55 5.58 22.31
N ALA A 7 39.64 5.60 20.98
CA ALA A 7 38.56 6.06 20.13
C ALA A 7 37.44 5.00 20.16
N PHE A 8 36.33 5.31 20.85
CA PHE A 8 35.11 4.54 20.73
C PHE A 8 34.48 4.84 19.38
N SER A 9 34.67 3.95 18.42
CA SER A 9 33.92 3.91 17.17
C SER A 9 32.46 3.58 17.50
N LEU A 10 31.64 4.60 17.73
CA LEU A 10 30.19 4.44 17.79
C LEU A 10 29.74 3.92 16.42
N SER A 11 29.35 2.64 16.38
CA SER A 11 28.74 2.03 15.20
C SER A 11 27.58 2.93 14.74
N PRO A 12 27.48 3.25 13.45
CA PRO A 12 26.39 4.09 12.97
C PRO A 12 25.08 3.40 13.34
N SER A 13 24.23 4.19 13.99
CA SER A 13 22.86 3.90 14.35
C SER A 13 22.21 2.96 13.34
N TYR A 14 21.53 1.92 13.84
CA TYR A 14 20.52 1.18 13.12
C TYR A 14 19.44 2.17 12.66
N ALA A 15 19.70 2.93 11.60
CA ALA A 15 18.66 3.61 10.87
C ALA A 15 17.76 2.48 10.40
N ALA A 16 16.55 2.39 10.96
CA ALA A 16 15.53 1.45 10.54
C ALA A 16 15.46 1.56 9.02
N GLN A 17 16.01 0.56 8.34
CA GLN A 17 16.08 0.59 6.90
C GLN A 17 14.63 0.51 6.46
N HIS A 18 14.13 1.55 5.79
CA HIS A 18 12.75 1.65 5.31
C HIS A 18 12.44 0.44 4.42
N ARG A 19 12.00 -0.67 5.02
CA ARG A 19 11.67 -1.93 4.35
C ARG A 19 10.16 -2.00 4.24
N LEU A 20 9.70 -2.50 3.10
CA LEU A 20 8.31 -2.84 2.95
C LEU A 20 8.00 -4.04 3.86
N PRO A 21 6.77 -4.15 4.40
CA PRO A 21 6.33 -5.35 5.10
C PRO A 21 6.51 -6.61 4.25
N SER A 22 6.54 -7.76 4.90
CA SER A 22 6.58 -9.05 4.21
C SER A 22 5.42 -9.17 3.21
N GLY A 23 5.70 -9.64 2.00
CA GLY A 23 4.71 -9.78 0.93
C GLY A 23 4.51 -8.51 0.07
N TYR A 24 4.90 -7.34 0.56
CA TYR A 24 4.80 -6.09 -0.21
C TYR A 24 6.00 -5.89 -1.14
N LYS A 25 5.74 -5.29 -2.29
CA LYS A 25 6.72 -4.94 -3.31
C LYS A 25 6.46 -3.51 -3.80
N TRP A 26 7.49 -2.88 -4.35
CA TRP A 26 7.33 -1.62 -5.08
C TRP A 26 6.88 -1.91 -6.51
N GLY A 27 5.97 -1.10 -7.03
CA GLY A 27 5.52 -1.15 -8.42
C GLY A 27 5.06 0.22 -8.91
N ARG A 28 4.27 0.22 -9.98
CA ARG A 28 3.51 1.40 -10.41
C ARG A 28 2.02 1.11 -10.35
N CYS A 29 1.24 2.08 -9.89
CA CYS A 29 -0.20 1.96 -9.75
C CYS A 29 -0.91 3.18 -10.33
N LEU A 30 -2.18 2.98 -10.66
CA LEU A 30 -3.15 4.03 -10.92
C LEU A 30 -4.41 3.71 -10.11
N LEU A 31 -4.91 4.67 -9.35
CA LEU A 31 -6.22 4.61 -8.71
C LEU A 31 -7.01 5.86 -9.12
N VAL A 32 -8.11 5.65 -9.82
CA VAL A 32 -9.10 6.68 -10.14
C VAL A 32 -10.43 6.26 -9.55
N VAL A 33 -11.04 7.12 -8.73
CA VAL A 33 -12.35 6.89 -8.11
C VAL A 33 -13.19 8.15 -8.32
N HIS A 34 -14.40 8.01 -8.87
CA HIS A 34 -15.29 9.12 -9.23
C HIS A 34 -14.62 10.21 -10.08
N GLY A 35 -13.70 9.81 -10.96
CA GLY A 35 -12.92 10.72 -11.82
C GLY A 35 -11.73 11.40 -11.13
N GLU A 36 -11.56 11.26 -9.81
CA GLU A 36 -10.40 11.76 -9.08
C GLU A 36 -9.25 10.76 -9.14
N THR A 37 -8.07 11.22 -9.57
CA THR A 37 -6.85 10.40 -9.50
C THR A 37 -6.27 10.45 -8.09
N ARG A 38 -6.52 9.40 -7.31
CA ARG A 38 -6.05 9.24 -5.93
C ARG A 38 -4.60 8.74 -5.86
N ILE A 39 -4.21 7.80 -6.74
CA ILE A 39 -2.83 7.28 -6.82
C ILE A 39 -2.38 7.32 -8.28
N SER A 40 -1.16 7.80 -8.54
CA SER A 40 -0.53 7.72 -9.86
C SER A 40 0.99 7.63 -9.75
N GLY A 41 1.57 6.54 -10.25
CA GLY A 41 3.02 6.32 -10.24
C GLY A 41 3.46 5.32 -9.19
N LYS A 42 4.54 5.61 -8.46
CA LYS A 42 5.14 4.67 -7.51
C LYS A 42 4.13 4.33 -6.40
N CYS A 43 3.98 3.04 -6.12
CA CYS A 43 3.13 2.51 -5.05
C CYS A 43 3.79 1.28 -4.44
N SER A 44 3.44 0.95 -3.21
CA SER A 44 3.64 -0.42 -2.71
C SER A 44 2.40 -1.26 -3.03
N TYR A 45 2.58 -2.55 -3.21
CA TYR A 45 1.49 -3.48 -3.48
C TYR A 45 1.79 -4.85 -2.89
N GLN A 46 0.74 -5.63 -2.63
CA GLN A 46 0.82 -7.04 -2.31
C GLN A 46 -0.22 -7.77 -3.15
N ILE A 47 0.13 -8.93 -3.68
CA ILE A 47 -0.80 -9.83 -4.39
C ILE A 47 -0.86 -11.11 -3.57
N GLU A 48 -2.05 -11.45 -3.11
CA GLU A 48 -2.33 -12.65 -2.32
C GLU A 48 -2.59 -13.86 -3.21
N GLN A 49 -2.65 -15.02 -2.56
CA GLN A 49 -2.98 -16.27 -3.22
C GLN A 49 -4.45 -16.24 -3.65
N GLY A 50 -4.70 -16.33 -4.97
CA GLY A 50 -6.04 -16.15 -5.54
C GLY A 50 -6.13 -14.95 -6.50
N GLY A 51 -5.14 -14.04 -6.44
CA GLY A 51 -5.04 -12.89 -7.33
C GLY A 51 -5.59 -11.60 -6.73
N ASP A 52 -6.23 -11.68 -5.57
CA ASP A 52 -6.55 -10.54 -4.72
C ASP A 52 -5.30 -9.70 -4.49
N PHE A 53 -5.45 -8.39 -4.48
CA PHE A 53 -4.32 -7.50 -4.29
C PHE A 53 -4.75 -6.22 -3.62
N ASN A 54 -3.79 -5.59 -2.97
CA ASN A 54 -3.94 -4.22 -2.50
C ASN A 54 -2.80 -3.36 -3.05
N ILE A 55 -3.11 -2.09 -3.27
CA ILE A 55 -2.17 -1.06 -3.68
C ILE A 55 -2.19 0.07 -2.67
N GLN A 56 -1.04 0.66 -2.43
CA GLN A 56 -0.89 1.73 -1.45
C GLN A 56 0.01 2.81 -1.99
N GLY A 57 -0.43 4.06 -1.80
CA GLY A 57 0.30 5.24 -2.22
C GLY A 57 1.70 5.29 -1.60
N PRO A 58 2.64 6.03 -2.22
CA PRO A 58 4.04 6.01 -1.86
C PRO A 58 4.34 6.57 -0.47
N LYS A 59 3.38 7.26 0.18
CA LYS A 59 3.52 7.81 1.53
C LYS A 59 2.71 7.06 2.58
N GLN A 60 2.02 5.99 2.18
CA GLN A 60 1.20 5.25 3.12
C GLN A 60 2.05 4.65 4.24
N VAL A 61 1.42 4.27 5.34
CA VAL A 61 2.08 3.82 6.59
C VAL A 61 3.16 2.74 6.38
N PHE A 62 3.08 1.95 5.29
CA PHE A 62 4.11 0.97 4.91
C PHE A 62 5.30 1.53 4.11
N ALA A 63 5.35 2.83 3.81
CA ALA A 63 6.40 3.52 3.08
C ALA A 63 7.71 3.69 3.90
N GLY A 64 7.99 2.73 4.77
CA GLY A 64 9.28 2.56 5.44
C GLY A 64 9.27 2.50 6.95
N ILE A 65 8.16 2.10 7.57
CA ILE A 65 8.12 1.72 8.99
C ILE A 65 7.73 0.25 9.06
N ASP A 66 8.58 -0.57 9.69
CA ASP A 66 8.29 -1.97 9.99
C ASP A 66 7.19 -2.02 11.06
N TYR A 67 6.03 -2.61 10.74
CA TYR A 67 5.05 -3.01 11.74
C TYR A 67 5.32 -4.47 12.15
N PRO A 68 5.35 -4.77 13.46
CA PRO A 68 5.62 -6.13 13.94
C PRO A 68 4.48 -7.12 13.61
N ASP A 69 3.28 -6.63 13.29
CA ASP A 69 2.13 -7.44 12.90
C ASP A 69 1.43 -6.85 11.66
N THR A 70 1.18 -7.68 10.65
CA THR A 70 0.50 -7.33 9.39
C THR A 70 -0.95 -6.88 9.58
N HIS A 71 -1.58 -7.19 10.72
CA HIS A 71 -2.93 -6.72 11.07
C HIS A 71 -2.95 -5.37 11.82
N SER A 72 -1.78 -4.82 12.17
CA SER A 72 -1.66 -3.54 12.90
C SER A 72 -2.15 -2.33 12.08
N GLY A 73 -2.24 -2.46 10.76
CA GLY A 73 -2.56 -1.35 9.85
C GLY A 73 -4.01 -0.87 9.92
N ALA A 74 -4.95 -1.71 10.36
CA ALA A 74 -6.38 -1.37 10.34
C ALA A 74 -6.78 -0.25 11.34
N GLY A 75 -5.91 0.06 12.32
CA GLY A 75 -6.12 1.13 13.30
C GLY A 75 -5.25 2.36 13.08
N GLU A 76 -4.35 2.34 12.10
CA GLU A 76 -3.38 3.41 11.87
C GLU A 76 -3.93 4.43 10.87
N MET A 77 -3.86 5.71 11.23
CA MET A 77 -4.30 6.77 10.34
C MET A 77 -3.48 6.74 9.05
N SER A 78 -4.18 6.60 7.93
CA SER A 78 -3.55 6.64 6.61
C SER A 78 -2.82 7.99 6.40
N LYS A 79 -1.78 7.96 5.57
CA LYS A 79 -1.03 9.15 5.12
C LYS A 79 -1.07 9.32 3.61
N ASP A 80 -1.79 8.42 2.94
CA ASP A 80 -1.96 8.36 1.50
C ASP A 80 -3.22 7.54 1.17
N TYR A 81 -3.57 7.46 -0.11
CA TYR A 81 -4.64 6.58 -0.57
C TYR A 81 -4.17 5.13 -0.69
N TRP A 82 -5.11 4.21 -0.55
CA TRP A 82 -4.94 2.77 -0.78
C TRP A 82 -6.20 2.17 -1.38
N ALA A 83 -6.08 1.02 -2.01
CA ALA A 83 -7.20 0.27 -2.56
C ALA A 83 -6.98 -1.22 -2.42
N VAL A 84 -8.08 -1.96 -2.28
CA VAL A 84 -8.12 -3.43 -2.31
C VAL A 84 -8.99 -3.85 -3.48
N VAL A 85 -8.54 -4.85 -4.22
CA VAL A 85 -9.32 -5.57 -5.22
C VAL A 85 -9.28 -7.05 -4.84
N TYR A 86 -10.45 -7.65 -4.72
CA TYR A 86 -10.61 -9.03 -4.26
C TYR A 86 -11.64 -9.75 -5.09
N LYS A 87 -11.55 -11.08 -5.08
CA LYS A 87 -12.50 -11.93 -5.79
C LYS A 87 -13.77 -12.10 -4.96
N ASP A 88 -14.92 -11.85 -5.58
CA ASP A 88 -16.24 -12.09 -5.01
C ASP A 88 -17.00 -13.10 -5.88
N GLY A 89 -16.93 -14.38 -5.48
CA GLY A 89 -17.40 -15.50 -6.28
C GLY A 89 -16.67 -15.60 -7.63
N ASP A 90 -17.42 -15.48 -8.72
CA ASP A 90 -16.88 -15.46 -10.08
C ASP A 90 -16.51 -14.06 -10.58
N SER A 91 -16.77 -13.03 -9.77
CA SER A 91 -16.58 -11.62 -10.10
C SER A 91 -15.42 -11.00 -9.31
N TRP A 92 -15.04 -9.78 -9.66
CA TRP A 92 -14.09 -8.99 -8.87
C TRP A 92 -14.82 -7.81 -8.26
N ALA A 93 -14.44 -7.44 -7.04
CA ALA A 93 -14.93 -6.27 -6.34
C ALA A 93 -13.74 -5.50 -5.75
N GLY A 94 -14.01 -4.32 -5.19
CA GLY A 94 -12.96 -3.53 -4.55
C GLY A 94 -13.51 -2.33 -3.80
N TYR A 95 -12.63 -1.76 -2.99
CA TYR A 95 -12.87 -0.54 -2.23
C TYR A 95 -11.55 0.19 -1.99
N ALA A 96 -11.63 1.46 -1.61
CA ALA A 96 -10.50 2.29 -1.18
C ALA A 96 -10.92 3.14 0.01
N ASN A 97 -9.98 3.78 0.68
CA ASN A 97 -10.33 4.92 1.53
C ASN A 97 -10.84 6.10 0.67
N GLY A 98 -11.85 6.81 1.19
CA GLY A 98 -12.43 8.01 0.59
C GLY A 98 -11.61 9.26 0.87
N ASP A 99 -10.99 9.32 2.05
CA ASP A 99 -10.06 10.38 2.47
C ASP A 99 -8.73 9.79 2.99
N ILE A 100 -7.63 10.51 2.76
CA ILE A 100 -6.29 10.06 3.15
C ILE A 100 -6.13 9.86 4.66
N ARG A 101 -7.01 10.40 5.51
CA ARG A 101 -6.97 10.27 6.97
C ARG A 101 -7.83 9.13 7.50
N GLU A 102 -8.55 8.43 6.62
CA GLU A 102 -9.38 7.30 7.03
C GLU A 102 -8.52 6.07 7.31
N THR A 103 -8.88 5.36 8.37
CA THR A 103 -8.32 4.06 8.77
C THR A 103 -9.05 2.89 8.10
N HIS A 104 -10.19 3.17 7.45
CA HIS A 104 -11.09 2.20 6.85
C HIS A 104 -11.41 2.57 5.41
N GLY A 105 -11.96 1.62 4.65
CA GLY A 105 -12.49 1.90 3.33
C GLY A 105 -13.71 2.82 3.40
N GLU A 106 -13.99 3.52 2.31
CA GLU A 106 -15.25 4.23 2.12
C GLU A 106 -16.43 3.26 2.22
N VAL A 107 -17.62 3.78 2.55
CA VAL A 107 -18.80 2.94 2.72
C VAL A 107 -19.24 2.36 1.37
N GLY A 108 -19.30 1.03 1.30
CA GLY A 108 -19.70 0.28 0.10
C GLY A 108 -18.50 -0.21 -0.72
N ASP A 109 -18.72 -1.21 -1.57
CA ASP A 109 -17.78 -1.58 -2.61
C ASP A 109 -18.12 -0.86 -3.93
N TRP A 110 -17.22 -0.94 -4.90
CA TRP A 110 -17.40 -0.34 -6.22
C TRP A 110 -18.31 -1.16 -7.15
N GLY A 111 -18.95 -2.21 -6.65
CA GLY A 111 -19.63 -3.23 -7.43
C GLY A 111 -18.65 -4.09 -8.23
N GLU A 112 -19.19 -4.75 -9.26
CA GLU A 112 -18.42 -5.63 -10.13
C GLU A 112 -17.36 -4.85 -10.94
N LEU A 113 -16.14 -5.37 -10.91
CA LEU A 113 -14.99 -4.90 -11.66
C LEU A 113 -14.66 -5.88 -12.78
N ARG A 114 -14.41 -5.36 -13.97
CA ARG A 114 -13.91 -6.14 -15.11
C ARG A 114 -12.40 -6.05 -15.18
N CYS A 115 -11.74 -7.19 -15.31
CA CYS A 115 -10.30 -7.25 -15.53
C CYS A 115 -9.97 -6.96 -17.00
N GLU A 116 -9.24 -5.87 -17.24
CA GLU A 116 -8.80 -5.41 -18.55
C GLU A 116 -7.27 -5.20 -18.52
N GLY A 117 -6.53 -6.27 -18.78
CA GLY A 117 -5.06 -6.27 -18.77
C GLY A 117 -4.49 -6.07 -17.37
N ALA A 118 -3.84 -4.93 -17.13
CA ALA A 118 -3.28 -4.58 -15.82
C ALA A 118 -4.28 -3.86 -14.91
N CYS A 119 -5.51 -3.66 -15.37
CA CYS A 119 -6.51 -2.84 -14.70
C CYS A 119 -7.78 -3.62 -14.35
N TYR A 120 -8.42 -3.18 -13.28
CA TYR A 120 -9.77 -3.57 -12.86
C TYR A 120 -10.64 -2.32 -12.97
N ILE A 121 -11.71 -2.41 -13.77
CA ILE A 121 -12.53 -1.29 -14.19
C ILE A 121 -13.98 -1.53 -13.83
N GLY A 122 -14.53 -0.64 -13.01
CA GLY A 122 -15.96 -0.57 -12.69
C GLY A 122 -16.61 0.63 -13.39
N ARG A 123 -17.80 1.03 -12.90
CA ARG A 123 -18.53 2.18 -13.47
C ARG A 123 -17.75 3.49 -13.32
N ASP A 124 -17.35 3.79 -12.09
CA ASP A 124 -16.70 5.06 -11.72
C ASP A 124 -15.32 4.84 -11.09
N VAL A 125 -14.76 3.64 -11.25
CA VAL A 125 -13.47 3.26 -10.69
C VAL A 125 -12.56 2.61 -11.73
N LYS A 126 -11.27 2.91 -11.60
CA LYS A 126 -10.19 2.23 -12.32
C LYS A 126 -9.00 2.03 -11.40
N VAL A 127 -8.64 0.77 -11.18
CA VAL A 127 -7.45 0.37 -10.42
C VAL A 127 -6.51 -0.35 -11.35
N CYS A 128 -5.27 0.11 -11.49
CA CYS A 128 -4.25 -0.58 -12.28
C CYS A 128 -3.01 -0.86 -11.46
N LEU A 129 -2.39 -2.01 -11.70
CA LEU A 129 -1.15 -2.44 -11.06
C LEU A 129 -0.17 -2.97 -12.12
N TRP A 130 1.01 -2.33 -12.18
CA TRP A 130 2.15 -2.76 -12.98
C TRP A 130 3.29 -3.16 -12.05
N ARG A 131 3.78 -4.39 -12.23
CA ARG A 131 4.82 -5.01 -11.40
C ARG A 131 6.22 -4.53 -11.76
#